data_AF-A0AA35TVJ3-F1
#
_entry.id   AF-A0AA35TVJ3-F1
#
_cell.length_a   1.000
_cell.length_b   1.000
_cell.length_c   1.000
_cell.angle_alpha   90.00
_cell.angle_beta   90.00
_cell.angle_gamma   90.00
#
_symmetry.space_group_name_H-M   'P 1'
#
loop_
_entity.id
_entity.type
_entity.pdbx_description
1 polymer ?
#
loop_
_entity_poly.entity_id
_entity_poly.type
_entity_poly.pdbx_seq_one_letter_code
_entity_poly.pdbx_strand_id
1 'polypeptide(L)'
;MAAKGKGEGGRRSLNFNVGILGHIDSGKTSLAKALSSVASTASFDKNPQSRERGITLDLGFSSFSMPVPAHLEGGGYEDVQVTLVDCPGHASLIRTIIGGAQIIDFVILVVDITKGIQTQTAECLVIGEITCSHLMVVLNKTDLTEESKRDAHISKVYIHH
;
A
#
# COMPACT_ATOMS: atom_id res chain seq x y z
N MET A 1 12.01 -37.89 3.70
CA MET A 1 12.90 -38.39 2.62
C MET A 1 12.37 -37.82 1.31
N ALA A 2 13.27 -37.44 0.40
CA ALA A 2 13.11 -36.58 -0.80
C ALA A 2 13.12 -35.06 -0.51
N ALA A 3 13.95 -34.23 -1.15
CA ALA A 3 15.18 -34.45 -1.89
C ALA A 3 16.00 -33.14 -1.86
N LYS A 4 17.34 -33.27 -1.86
CA LYS A 4 18.32 -32.19 -1.93
C LYS A 4 18.10 -31.31 -3.17
N GLY A 5 18.11 -29.99 -2.96
CA GLY A 5 18.55 -29.00 -3.93
C GLY A 5 19.75 -28.25 -3.36
N LYS A 6 20.97 -28.64 -3.74
CA LYS A 6 22.17 -27.82 -3.58
C LYS A 6 22.23 -26.94 -4.84
N GLY A 7 22.12 -25.63 -4.66
CA GLY A 7 22.26 -24.65 -5.73
C GLY A 7 22.42 -23.25 -5.14
N GLU A 8 23.68 -22.80 -5.10
CA GLU A 8 24.18 -21.41 -5.17
C GLU A 8 23.71 -20.39 -4.11
N GLY A 9 24.66 -19.61 -3.58
CA GLY A 9 24.44 -18.58 -2.57
C GLY A 9 23.55 -17.45 -3.09
N GLY A 10 22.24 -17.66 -3.05
CA GLY A 10 21.26 -16.63 -3.35
C GLY A 10 21.19 -15.62 -2.21
N ARG A 11 21.22 -14.33 -2.56
CA ARG A 11 20.99 -13.23 -1.61
C ARG A 11 19.70 -13.50 -0.85
N ARG A 12 19.75 -13.53 0.48
CA ARG A 12 18.58 -13.80 1.31
C ARG A 12 17.83 -12.50 1.56
N SER A 13 16.81 -12.23 0.75
CA SER A 13 15.93 -11.05 0.92
C SER A 13 14.81 -11.33 1.92
N LEU A 14 14.53 -10.40 2.82
CA LEU A 14 13.34 -10.43 3.66
C LEU A 14 12.18 -9.76 2.91
N ASN A 15 11.10 -10.49 2.67
CA ASN A 15 9.93 -9.97 1.94
C ASN A 15 8.88 -9.43 2.91
N PHE A 16 8.34 -8.25 2.60
CA PHE A 16 7.24 -7.60 3.32
C PHE A 16 6.18 -7.13 2.34
N ASN A 17 4.92 -7.44 2.61
CA ASN A 17 3.79 -7.03 1.78
C ASN A 17 3.03 -5.87 2.44
N VAL A 18 2.92 -4.76 1.72
CA VAL A 18 2.27 -3.54 2.20
C VAL A 18 1.04 -3.25 1.36
N GLY A 19 -0.13 -3.25 1.98
CA GLY A 19 -1.40 -2.90 1.34
C GLY A 19 -1.59 -1.40 1.28
N ILE A 20 -2.02 -0.87 0.13
CA ILE A 20 -2.37 0.54 -0.02
C ILE A 20 -3.89 0.66 -0.19
N LEU A 21 -4.55 1.21 0.83
CA LEU A 21 -6.00 1.37 0.93
C LEU A 21 -6.41 2.85 0.93
N GLY A 22 -7.70 3.12 0.72
CA GLY A 22 -8.26 4.47 0.76
C GLY A 22 -9.28 4.76 -0.35
N HIS A 23 -9.91 5.93 -0.27
CA HIS A 23 -10.97 6.36 -1.19
C HIS A 23 -10.52 6.44 -2.66
N ILE A 24 -11.47 6.36 -3.59
CA ILE A 24 -11.24 6.65 -5.01
C ILE A 24 -10.58 8.04 -5.14
N ASP A 25 -9.61 8.16 -6.04
CA ASP A 25 -8.84 9.38 -6.28
C ASP A 25 -8.07 9.96 -5.08
N SER A 26 -7.89 9.21 -3.98
CA SER A 26 -6.99 9.63 -2.88
C SER A 26 -5.52 9.59 -3.28
N GLY A 27 -5.19 8.95 -4.40
CA GLY A 27 -3.84 8.88 -4.97
C GLY A 27 -3.02 7.65 -4.57
N LYS A 28 -3.67 6.55 -4.17
CA LYS A 28 -3.04 5.23 -3.89
C LYS A 28 -2.04 4.79 -4.95
N THR A 29 -2.48 4.71 -6.21
CA THR A 29 -1.63 4.32 -7.34
C THR A 29 -0.47 5.29 -7.57
N SER A 30 -0.68 6.59 -7.37
CA SER A 30 0.40 7.58 -7.49
C SER A 30 1.44 7.42 -6.38
N LEU A 31 1.00 7.15 -5.15
CA LEU A 31 1.89 6.87 -4.02
C LEU A 31 2.68 5.57 -4.25
N ALA A 32 2.01 4.50 -4.69
CA ALA A 32 2.66 3.23 -5.02
C ALA A 32 3.79 3.42 -6.04
N LYS A 33 3.53 4.22 -7.08
CA LYS A 33 4.51 4.56 -8.11
C LYS A 33 5.66 5.42 -7.59
N ALA A 34 5.38 6.36 -6.69
CA ALA A 34 6.41 7.24 -6.12
C ALA A 34 7.37 6.49 -5.19
N LEU A 35 6.88 5.44 -4.51
CA LEU A 35 7.67 4.61 -3.60
C LEU A 35 8.44 3.49 -4.31
N SER A 36 7.96 3.04 -5.47
CA SER A 36 8.54 1.88 -6.15
C SER A 36 9.80 2.22 -6.93
N SER A 37 10.88 1.47 -6.72
CA SER A 37 12.10 1.51 -7.55
C SER A 37 12.02 0.56 -8.74
N VAL A 38 11.21 -0.49 -8.65
CA VAL A 38 10.92 -1.43 -9.74
C VAL A 38 9.41 -1.40 -10.02
N ALA A 39 9.06 -0.82 -11.16
CA ALA A 39 7.72 -0.88 -11.71
C ALA A 39 7.48 -2.27 -12.33
N SER A 40 6.95 -3.22 -11.55
CA SER A 40 6.50 -4.50 -12.10
C SER A 40 5.36 -4.24 -13.10
N THR A 41 5.54 -4.78 -14.30
CA THR A 41 4.77 -4.49 -15.54
C THR A 41 3.25 -4.68 -15.46
N ALA A 42 2.73 -5.42 -14.48
CA ALA A 42 1.29 -5.62 -14.32
C ALA A 42 0.52 -4.37 -13.81
N SER A 43 1.18 -3.42 -13.15
CA SER A 43 0.53 -2.18 -12.66
C SER A 43 0.47 -1.06 -13.71
N PHE A 44 1.18 -1.19 -14.83
CA PHE A 44 1.20 -0.18 -15.91
C PHE A 44 0.52 -0.64 -17.19
N ASP A 45 0.38 -1.96 -17.40
CA ASP A 45 -0.49 -2.50 -18.43
C ASP A 45 -1.95 -2.37 -18.00
N LYS A 46 -2.46 -1.14 -18.19
CA LYS A 46 -3.87 -0.81 -18.10
C LYS A 46 -4.66 -1.77 -18.98
N ASN A 47 -5.34 -2.73 -18.36
CA ASN A 47 -6.45 -3.43 -18.99
C ASN A 47 -7.36 -2.37 -19.66
N PRO A 48 -7.70 -2.48 -20.95
CA PRO A 48 -8.44 -1.45 -21.69
C PRO A 48 -9.72 -1.00 -20.97
N GLN A 49 -10.38 -1.91 -20.23
CA GLN A 49 -11.54 -1.59 -19.38
C GLN A 49 -11.21 -0.67 -18.19
N SER A 50 -10.06 -0.84 -17.53
CA SER A 50 -9.60 0.04 -16.45
C SER A 50 -9.30 1.46 -16.96
N ARG A 51 -8.81 1.56 -18.20
CA ARG A 51 -8.50 2.84 -18.85
C ARG A 51 -9.75 3.58 -19.30
N GLU A 52 -10.75 2.87 -19.81
CA GLU A 52 -12.06 3.44 -20.16
C GLU A 52 -12.85 3.92 -18.93
N ARG A 53 -12.73 3.23 -17.79
CA ARG A 53 -13.50 3.55 -16.58
C ARG A 53 -12.77 4.41 -15.55
N GLY A 54 -11.47 4.66 -15.73
CA GLY A 54 -10.67 5.47 -14.81
C GLY A 54 -10.47 4.85 -13.42
N ILE A 55 -10.66 3.53 -13.27
CA ILE A 55 -10.57 2.82 -11.98
C ILE A 55 -9.63 1.62 -12.06
N THR A 56 -8.92 1.34 -10.96
CA THR A 56 -8.17 0.09 -10.75
C THR A 56 -9.17 -1.06 -10.57
N LEU A 57 -9.09 -2.10 -11.41
CA LEU A 57 -9.99 -3.26 -11.36
C LEU A 57 -9.34 -4.49 -10.69
N ASP A 58 -8.03 -4.65 -10.84
CA ASP A 58 -7.23 -5.74 -10.29
C ASP A 58 -6.21 -5.23 -9.27
N LEU A 59 -5.69 -6.12 -8.41
CA LEU A 59 -4.62 -5.77 -7.47
C LEU A 59 -3.36 -5.36 -8.26
N GLY A 60 -2.89 -4.13 -8.03
CA GLY A 60 -1.62 -3.68 -8.57
C GLY A 60 -0.47 -4.15 -7.68
N PHE A 61 0.57 -4.73 -8.28
CA PHE A 61 1.76 -5.13 -7.54
C PHE A 61 2.95 -4.31 -8.02
N SER A 62 3.63 -3.67 -7.08
CA SER A 62 4.86 -2.91 -7.33
C SER A 62 5.83 -3.16 -6.18
N SER A 63 7.13 -2.95 -6.37
CA SER A 63 8.08 -3.28 -5.30
C SER A 63 9.30 -2.38 -5.29
N PHE A 64 9.96 -2.34 -4.14
CA PHE A 64 11.26 -1.72 -3.97
C PHE A 64 12.08 -2.48 -2.92
N SER A 65 13.40 -2.44 -3.06
CA SER A 65 14.33 -3.00 -2.08
C SER A 65 14.97 -1.87 -1.26
N MET A 66 15.17 -2.13 0.02
CA MET A 66 15.87 -1.25 0.95
C MET A 66 16.95 -2.05 1.71
N PRO A 67 18.03 -1.39 2.20
CA PRO A 67 18.99 -2.04 3.07
C PRO A 67 18.32 -2.56 4.34
N VAL A 68 18.88 -3.63 4.92
CA VAL A 68 18.38 -4.21 6.17
C VAL A 68 18.49 -3.19 7.30
N PRO A 69 17.40 -2.89 8.03
CA PRO A 69 17.46 -2.03 9.20
C PRO A 69 18.37 -2.60 10.29
N ALA A 70 19.05 -1.73 11.05
CA ALA A 70 19.99 -2.13 12.11
C ALA A 70 19.42 -3.15 13.12
N HIS A 71 18.12 -3.07 13.42
CA HIS A 71 17.45 -4.00 14.34
C HIS A 71 17.22 -5.41 13.77
N LEU A 72 17.49 -5.64 12.47
CA LEU A 72 17.34 -6.91 11.76
C LEU A 72 18.66 -7.46 11.19
N GLU A 73 19.80 -6.76 11.37
CA GLU A 73 21.11 -7.14 10.81
C GLU A 73 21.60 -8.52 11.28
N GLY A 74 21.13 -9.02 12.43
CA GLY A 74 21.43 -10.36 12.94
C GLY A 74 20.68 -11.51 12.25
N GLY A 75 19.73 -11.22 11.36
CA GLY A 75 18.87 -12.23 10.72
C GLY A 75 19.49 -12.98 9.53
N GLY A 76 20.68 -12.57 9.09
CA GLY A 76 21.34 -13.14 7.90
C GLY A 76 20.62 -12.79 6.58
N TYR A 77 19.95 -11.63 6.54
CA TYR A 77 19.35 -11.07 5.34
C TYR A 77 20.29 -10.04 4.71
N GLU A 78 20.26 -9.91 3.39
CA GLU A 78 21.08 -8.93 2.66
C GLU A 78 20.33 -7.63 2.36
N ASP A 79 19.03 -7.73 2.14
CA ASP A 79 18.11 -6.63 1.85
C ASP A 79 16.69 -6.96 2.30
N VAL A 80 15.85 -5.92 2.35
CA VAL A 80 14.41 -6.03 2.57
C VAL A 80 13.70 -5.64 1.28
N GLN A 81 12.88 -6.54 0.75
CA GLN A 81 12.03 -6.28 -0.40
C GLN A 81 10.61 -5.98 0.08
N VAL A 82 10.14 -4.78 -0.23
CA VAL A 82 8.77 -4.35 0.06
C VAL A 82 7.94 -4.46 -1.21
N THR A 83 6.89 -5.28 -1.16
CA THR A 83 5.89 -5.39 -2.21
C THR A 83 4.66 -4.57 -1.84
N LEU A 84 4.38 -3.54 -2.62
CA LEU A 84 3.20 -2.69 -2.51
C LEU A 84 2.03 -3.34 -3.27
N VAL A 85 0.95 -3.61 -2.55
CA VAL A 85 -0.31 -4.13 -3.06
C VAL A 85 -1.29 -2.95 -3.18
N ASP A 86 -1.42 -2.38 -4.38
CA ASP A 86 -2.36 -1.30 -4.68
C ASP A 86 -3.78 -1.89 -4.80
N CYS A 87 -4.59 -1.66 -3.77
CA CYS A 87 -5.94 -2.15 -3.72
C CYS A 87 -6.91 -1.16 -4.38
N PRO A 88 -7.92 -1.65 -5.10
CA PRO A 88 -8.93 -0.79 -5.70
C PRO A 88 -9.78 -0.09 -4.64
N GLY A 89 -10.07 1.20 -4.83
CA GLY A 89 -10.84 2.00 -3.87
C GLY A 89 -12.36 1.85 -3.93
N HIS A 90 -12.90 1.14 -4.94
CA HIS A 90 -14.35 1.06 -5.13
C HIS A 90 -14.98 0.02 -4.17
N ALA A 91 -16.10 0.36 -3.54
CA ALA A 91 -16.81 -0.51 -2.58
C ALA A 91 -17.15 -1.90 -3.16
N SER A 92 -17.38 -2.01 -4.47
CA SER A 92 -17.61 -3.28 -5.17
C SER A 92 -16.40 -4.23 -5.18
N LEU A 93 -15.23 -3.77 -4.74
CA LEU A 93 -13.97 -4.53 -4.76
C LEU A 93 -13.45 -4.85 -3.34
N ILE A 94 -14.29 -4.67 -2.32
CA ILE A 94 -14.01 -5.07 -0.93
C ILE A 94 -13.62 -6.55 -0.82
N ARG A 95 -14.22 -7.44 -1.62
CA ARG A 95 -13.83 -8.87 -1.64
C ARG A 95 -12.37 -9.08 -2.08
N THR A 96 -11.91 -8.27 -3.04
CA THR A 96 -10.53 -8.28 -3.50
C THR A 96 -9.59 -7.73 -2.43
N ILE A 97 -10.03 -6.69 -1.71
CA ILE A 97 -9.30 -6.14 -0.56
C ILE A 97 -9.14 -7.22 0.52
N ILE A 98 -10.22 -7.90 0.93
CA ILE A 98 -10.18 -8.95 1.95
C ILE A 98 -9.29 -10.13 1.51
N GLY A 99 -9.37 -10.52 0.24
CA GLY A 99 -8.49 -11.56 -0.31
C GLY A 99 -7.00 -11.18 -0.30
N GLY A 100 -6.70 -9.91 -0.60
CA GLY A 100 -5.34 -9.37 -0.50
C GLY A 100 -4.89 -9.14 0.95
N ALA A 101 -5.80 -8.87 1.87
CA ALA A 101 -5.44 -8.53 3.24
C ALA A 101 -4.84 -9.72 4.02
N GLN A 102 -5.13 -10.96 3.62
CA GLN A 102 -4.52 -12.17 4.18
C GLN A 102 -3.02 -12.28 3.89
N ILE A 103 -2.52 -11.59 2.86
CA ILE A 103 -1.11 -11.59 2.48
C ILE A 103 -0.40 -10.29 2.87
N ILE A 104 -1.10 -9.32 3.46
CA ILE A 104 -0.58 -7.99 3.78
C ILE A 104 -0.11 -7.97 5.25
N ASP A 105 1.16 -7.63 5.45
CA ASP A 105 1.76 -7.50 6.78
C ASP A 105 1.48 -6.12 7.41
N PHE A 106 1.27 -5.10 6.55
CA PHE A 106 1.14 -3.71 6.95
C PHE A 106 0.23 -2.91 6.01
N VAL A 107 -0.60 -2.03 6.54
CA VAL A 107 -1.53 -1.22 5.74
C VAL A 107 -1.12 0.26 5.74
N ILE A 108 -1.11 0.85 4.55
CA ILE A 108 -1.09 2.30 4.34
C ILE A 108 -2.50 2.74 3.94
N LEU A 109 -3.12 3.59 4.77
CA LEU A 109 -4.39 4.23 4.48
C LEU A 109 -4.15 5.63 3.90
N VAL A 110 -4.40 5.80 2.60
CA VAL A 110 -4.18 7.06 1.88
C VAL A 110 -5.42 7.94 1.95
N VAL A 111 -5.27 9.13 2.54
CA VAL A 111 -6.33 10.12 2.72
C VAL A 111 -5.99 11.38 1.92
N ASP A 112 -6.93 11.85 1.12
CA ASP A 112 -6.84 13.16 0.49
C ASP A 112 -7.05 14.24 1.57
N ILE A 113 -6.01 15.02 1.87
CA ILE A 113 -6.04 16.02 2.95
C ILE A 113 -7.13 17.09 2.74
N THR A 114 -7.50 17.36 1.49
CA THR A 114 -8.51 18.37 1.15
C THR A 114 -9.93 17.87 1.45
N LYS A 115 -10.15 16.55 1.36
CA LYS A 115 -11.45 15.90 1.55
C LYS A 115 -11.62 15.24 2.91
N GLY A 116 -10.52 14.88 3.58
CA GLY A 116 -10.53 14.19 4.86
C GLY A 116 -11.06 12.74 4.75
N ILE A 117 -11.60 12.22 5.86
CA ILE A 117 -12.17 10.87 5.91
C ILE A 117 -13.48 10.82 5.12
N GLN A 118 -13.53 9.93 4.12
CA GLN A 118 -14.71 9.66 3.30
C GLN A 118 -15.22 8.24 3.58
N THR A 119 -16.41 7.87 3.08
CA THR A 119 -17.05 6.57 3.34
C THR A 119 -16.13 5.37 3.10
N GLN A 120 -15.46 5.32 1.94
CA GLN A 120 -14.54 4.21 1.62
C GLN A 120 -13.25 4.25 2.46
N THR A 121 -12.83 5.43 2.93
CA THR A 121 -11.70 5.54 3.86
C THR A 121 -12.05 4.90 5.19
N ALA A 122 -13.26 5.13 5.71
CA ALA A 122 -13.75 4.50 6.93
C ALA A 122 -13.90 2.98 6.78
N GLU A 123 -14.44 2.50 5.66
CA GLU A 123 -14.53 1.06 5.36
C GLU A 123 -13.13 0.41 5.28
N CYS A 124 -12.18 1.06 4.60
CA CYS A 124 -10.80 0.59 4.51
C CYS A 124 -10.09 0.58 5.87
N LEU A 125 -10.38 1.55 6.74
CA LEU A 125 -9.84 1.58 8.10
C LEU A 125 -10.31 0.36 8.89
N VAL A 126 -11.62 0.08 8.89
CA VAL A 126 -12.19 -1.09 9.58
C VAL A 126 -11.60 -2.38 9.03
N ILE A 127 -11.46 -2.50 7.70
CA ILE A 127 -10.82 -3.67 7.09
C ILE A 127 -9.37 -3.79 7.59
N GLY A 128 -8.60 -2.70 7.53
CA GLY A 128 -7.21 -2.68 7.97
C GLY A 128 -7.04 -3.09 9.43
N GLU A 129 -7.90 -2.61 10.33
CA GLU A 129 -7.90 -2.99 11.75
C GLU A 129 -8.21 -4.48 11.98
N ILE A 130 -9.08 -5.07 11.16
CA ILE A 130 -9.44 -6.48 11.26
C ILE A 130 -8.34 -7.38 10.67
N THR A 131 -7.68 -6.93 9.61
CA THR A 131 -6.78 -7.77 8.82
C THR A 131 -5.32 -7.64 9.19
N CYS A 132 -4.90 -6.49 9.73
CA CYS A 132 -3.49 -6.19 9.97
C CYS A 132 -3.30 -5.55 11.35
N SER A 133 -2.22 -5.91 12.06
CA SER A 133 -1.92 -5.36 13.38
C SER A 133 -1.34 -3.93 13.33
N HIS A 134 -0.86 -3.50 12.17
CA HIS A 134 -0.19 -2.23 11.99
C HIS A 134 -0.75 -1.49 10.77
N LEU A 135 -1.13 -0.24 10.99
CA LEU A 135 -1.67 0.66 9.99
C LEU A 135 -1.03 2.04 10.10
N MET A 136 -0.71 2.66 8.96
CA MET A 136 -0.22 4.03 8.87
C MET A 136 -1.14 4.86 7.99
N VAL A 137 -1.54 6.02 8.48
CA VAL A 137 -2.31 6.99 7.70
C VAL A 137 -1.34 7.90 6.94
N VAL A 138 -1.52 7.99 5.63
CA VAL A 138 -0.76 8.89 4.75
C VAL A 138 -1.69 9.98 4.23
N LEU A 139 -1.35 11.23 4.55
CA LEU A 139 -2.04 12.40 4.02
C LEU A 139 -1.43 12.77 2.68
N ASN A 140 -2.22 12.63 1.62
CA ASN A 140 -1.81 12.92 0.25
C ASN A 140 -2.41 14.24 -0.25
N LYS A 141 -1.84 14.79 -1.33
CA LYS A 141 -2.21 16.08 -1.95
C LYS A 141 -2.03 17.29 -1.02
N THR A 142 -0.98 17.27 -0.21
CA THR A 142 -0.61 18.36 0.70
C THR A 142 -0.23 19.65 -0.03
N ASP A 143 0.15 19.54 -1.29
CA ASP A 143 0.41 20.64 -2.22
C ASP A 143 -0.86 21.44 -2.58
N LEU A 144 -2.05 20.82 -2.50
CA LEU A 144 -3.33 21.49 -2.79
C LEU A 144 -3.88 22.28 -1.60
N THR A 145 -3.21 22.25 -0.45
CA THR A 145 -3.65 22.94 0.77
C THR A 145 -2.76 24.14 1.04
N GLU A 146 -3.38 25.31 1.24
CA GLU A 146 -2.67 26.49 1.74
C GLU A 146 -2.03 26.19 3.09
N GLU A 147 -0.78 26.62 3.28
CA GLU A 147 0.00 26.34 4.49
C GLU A 147 -0.73 26.74 5.78
N SER A 148 -1.44 27.87 5.75
CA SER A 148 -2.24 28.38 6.87
C SER A 148 -3.44 27.50 7.27
N LYS A 149 -3.92 26.65 6.37
CA LYS A 149 -5.06 25.75 6.60
C LYS A 149 -4.62 24.31 6.86
N ARG A 150 -3.35 23.97 6.65
CA ARG A 150 -2.85 22.60 6.72
C ARG A 150 -3.10 21.96 8.09
N ASP A 151 -2.84 22.68 9.17
CA ASP A 151 -3.07 22.17 10.54
C ASP A 151 -4.55 21.88 10.78
N ALA A 152 -5.45 22.77 10.34
CA ALA A 152 -6.88 22.56 10.46
C ALA A 152 -7.39 21.34 9.65
N HIS A 153 -6.76 21.04 8.52
CA HIS A 153 -7.05 19.84 7.74
C HIS A 153 -6.48 18.57 8.38
N ILE A 154 -5.26 18.62 8.93
CA ILE A 154 -4.65 17.50 9.67
C ILE A 154 -5.54 17.14 10.88
N SER A 155 -6.04 18.14 11.62
CA SER A 155 -6.93 17.90 12.76
C SER A 155 -8.24 17.19 12.40
N LYS A 156 -8.74 17.32 11.16
CA LYS A 156 -9.93 16.57 10.70
C LYS A 156 -9.67 15.09 10.45
N VAL A 157 -8.40 14.71 10.31
CA VAL A 157 -7.98 13.32 10.09
C VAL A 157 -7.46 12.69 11.39
N TYR A 158 -7.28 13.48 12.46
CA TYR A 158 -6.95 12.96 13.79
C TYR A 158 -8.09 12.07 14.30
N ILE A 159 -7.82 10.77 14.32
CA ILE A 159 -8.66 9.77 14.98
C ILE A 159 -8.21 9.77 16.44
N HIS A 160 -9.09 10.19 17.35
CA HIS A 160 -8.88 10.01 18.79
C HIS A 160 -8.89 8.50 19.06
N HIS A 161 -7.71 7.92 19.29
CA HIS A 161 -7.56 6.62 19.94
C HIS A 161 -7.51 6.81 21.46
#